data_AF-A0A2H0AUM9-F1
#
_entry.id   AF-A0A2H0AUM9-F1
#
_cell.length_a   1.000
_cell.length_b   1.000
_cell.length_c   1.000
_cell.angle_alpha   90.00
_cell.angle_beta   90.00
_cell.angle_gamma   90.00
#
_symmetry.space_group_name_H-M   'P 1'
#
loop_
_entity.id
_entity.type
_entity.pdbx_description
1 polymer ?
#
loop_
_entity_poly.entity_id
_entity_poly.type
_entity_poly.pdbx_seq_one_letter_code
_entity_poly.pdbx_strand_id
1 'polypeptide(L)'
;MKKRLVITDLTRMKGDRVCIFGVDENGNAMRPDIPPTGIREIYLLDKSGQRIIRPFAIIEFDFIRPLPKPPHTEDWEINAHCRPRLIRNLSERQSGTFLEKILDRSIRSIFGADICNNQYTNEGEGNRSLGTVKAKEILSARYSLKEDERYNYRIKFSDATGEIYDLPVTDLAFREYCDSQRVQGCATDTISAKLQRRLSQSEVFIRVGLTRPFAKMYNRCYLQVSGVHAFPDYREDYYERASTFELSEDVDYRNIISTLLNDSDGNNRAKAAYLLGETRNPLFVEVLCKATKDPDGNVRRLAASALGKIKDPRAIESLTNLLADAKPQVRQYAIKALGDIGDQRAMTKLRKFEEAPISYIRRAVKSAIAKIHHPNK
;
A
#
# COMPACT_ATOMS: atom_id res chain seq x y z
N MET A 1 -19.30 18.45 13.08
CA MET A 1 -20.10 18.63 11.85
C MET A 1 -19.93 17.39 11.00
N LYS A 2 -21.01 16.64 10.78
CA LYS A 2 -20.95 15.45 9.94
C LYS A 2 -20.87 15.82 8.46
N LYS A 3 -19.84 15.33 7.76
CA LYS A 3 -19.72 15.45 6.30
C LYS A 3 -19.36 14.12 5.68
N ARG A 4 -19.82 13.91 4.45
CA ARG A 4 -19.49 12.72 3.65
C ARG A 4 -18.39 13.07 2.66
N LEU A 5 -17.36 12.23 2.62
CA LEU A 5 -16.28 12.32 1.65
C LEU A 5 -16.30 11.10 0.75
N VAL A 6 -16.15 11.31 -0.55
CA VAL A 6 -15.64 10.26 -1.43
C VAL A 6 -14.12 10.23 -1.25
N ILE A 7 -13.62 9.12 -0.72
CA ILE A 7 -12.18 8.95 -0.52
C ILE A 7 -11.51 8.78 -1.87
N THR A 8 -10.49 9.58 -2.14
CA THR A 8 -9.76 9.58 -3.41
C THR A 8 -8.27 9.34 -3.24
N ASP A 9 -7.75 9.38 -2.01
CA ASP A 9 -6.39 8.95 -1.70
C ASP A 9 -6.32 8.39 -0.28
N LEU A 10 -5.51 7.35 -0.12
CA LEU A 10 -5.20 6.75 1.16
C LEU A 10 -3.72 6.37 1.18
N THR A 11 -2.91 7.23 1.76
CA THR A 11 -1.45 7.07 1.79
C THR A 11 -0.98 6.61 3.17
N ARG A 12 -0.27 5.47 3.24
CA ARG A 12 0.43 5.04 4.45
C ARG A 12 1.69 5.88 4.64
N MET A 13 1.91 6.34 5.86
CA MET A 13 3.07 7.14 6.24
C MET A 13 3.99 6.33 7.15
N LYS A 14 5.09 6.94 7.60
CA LYS A 14 6.01 6.34 8.57
C LYS A 14 5.27 5.91 9.85
N GLY A 15 5.50 4.66 10.27
CA GLY A 15 4.83 4.02 11.40
C GLY A 15 3.47 3.44 11.00
N ASP A 16 2.49 3.59 11.87
CA ASP A 16 1.08 3.23 11.65
C ASP A 16 0.24 4.43 11.20
N ARG A 17 0.87 5.54 10.78
CA ARG A 17 0.17 6.75 10.35
C ARG A 17 -0.41 6.61 8.95
N VAL A 18 -1.56 7.24 8.74
CA VAL A 18 -2.24 7.27 7.45
C VAL A 18 -2.72 8.67 7.15
N CYS A 19 -2.63 9.05 5.88
CA CYS A 19 -3.21 10.24 5.33
C CYS A 19 -4.43 9.85 4.50
N ILE A 20 -5.55 10.53 4.73
CA ILE A 20 -6.79 10.34 3.99
C ILE A 20 -7.06 11.61 3.22
N PHE A 21 -7.37 11.50 1.94
CA PHE A 21 -7.89 12.63 1.18
C PHE A 21 -9.23 12.23 0.56
N GLY A 22 -10.18 13.14 0.62
CA GLY A 22 -11.45 12.98 -0.04
C GLY A 22 -11.98 14.30 -0.56
N VAL A 23 -13.08 14.19 -1.29
CA VAL A 23 -13.82 15.35 -1.79
C VAL A 23 -15.25 15.24 -1.28
N ASP A 24 -15.78 16.34 -0.74
CA ASP A 24 -17.15 16.38 -0.23
C ASP A 24 -18.18 16.50 -1.36
N GLU A 25 -19.47 16.46 -1.01
CA GLU A 25 -20.57 16.53 -1.97
C GLU A 25 -20.64 17.83 -2.78
N ASN A 26 -19.96 18.88 -2.32
CA ASN A 26 -19.89 20.18 -2.99
C ASN A 26 -18.61 20.34 -3.83
N GLY A 27 -17.77 19.30 -3.92
CA GLY A 27 -16.51 19.34 -4.65
C GLY A 27 -15.34 19.91 -3.85
N ASN A 28 -15.48 20.13 -2.54
CA ASN A 28 -14.39 20.64 -1.72
C ASN A 28 -13.39 19.53 -1.39
N ALA A 29 -12.11 19.77 -1.69
CA ALA A 29 -11.01 18.95 -1.21
C ALA A 29 -10.91 19.01 0.32
N MET A 30 -10.86 17.84 0.96
CA MET A 30 -10.76 17.73 2.41
C MET A 30 -9.81 16.61 2.81
N ARG A 31 -8.99 16.90 3.82
CA ARG A 31 -8.03 15.98 4.40
C ARG A 31 -8.25 15.86 5.91
N PRO A 32 -8.92 14.80 6.37
CA PRO A 32 -9.12 14.56 7.79
C PRO A 32 -7.80 14.39 8.53
N ASP A 33 -7.66 15.03 9.70
CA ASP A 33 -6.51 14.90 10.59
C ASP A 33 -6.90 14.85 12.09
N ILE A 34 -6.05 14.23 12.91
CA ILE A 34 -6.20 14.15 14.38
C ILE A 34 -4.93 14.71 15.05
N PRO A 35 -4.82 16.03 15.29
CA PRO A 35 -3.65 16.63 15.90
C PRO A 35 -3.42 16.19 17.36
N PRO A 36 -2.16 16.20 17.85
CA PRO A 36 -0.91 16.36 17.08
C PRO A 36 -0.46 15.05 16.44
N THR A 37 -1.19 13.95 16.69
CA THR A 37 -0.73 12.60 16.36
C THR A 37 -0.82 12.30 14.87
N GLY A 38 -1.87 12.77 14.20
CA GLY A 38 -2.36 12.31 12.90
C GLY A 38 -3.13 11.00 12.98
N ILE A 39 -3.87 10.69 11.92
CA ILE A 39 -4.70 9.47 11.82
C ILE A 39 -3.81 8.21 11.80
N ARG A 40 -4.26 7.16 12.48
CA ARG A 40 -3.60 5.84 12.55
C ARG A 40 -4.34 4.76 11.78
N GLU A 41 -3.65 3.67 11.40
CA GLU A 41 -4.23 2.56 10.63
C GLU A 41 -5.48 1.97 11.28
N ILE A 42 -5.53 1.91 12.62
CA ILE A 42 -6.71 1.45 13.38
C ILE A 42 -7.98 2.26 13.09
N TYR A 43 -7.82 3.53 12.67
CA TYR A 43 -8.93 4.41 12.33
C TYR A 43 -9.58 4.06 10.98
N LEU A 44 -8.91 3.28 10.15
CA LEU A 44 -9.44 2.80 8.87
C LEU A 44 -10.43 1.65 9.05
N LEU A 45 -10.51 1.10 10.26
CA LEU A 45 -11.30 -0.07 10.61
C LEU A 45 -12.57 0.34 11.36
N ASP A 46 -13.64 -0.43 11.18
CA ASP A 46 -14.84 -0.33 12.01
C ASP A 46 -14.69 -1.09 13.34
N LYS A 47 -15.78 -1.18 14.12
CA LYS A 47 -15.79 -1.88 15.40
C LYS A 47 -15.54 -3.38 15.31
N SER A 48 -15.79 -3.99 14.16
CA SER A 48 -15.54 -5.42 13.90
C SER A 48 -14.11 -5.68 13.41
N GLY A 49 -13.33 -4.62 13.16
CA GLY A 49 -12.01 -4.70 12.55
C GLY A 49 -12.03 -4.73 11.02
N GLN A 50 -13.20 -4.55 10.39
CA GLN A 50 -13.31 -4.50 8.93
C GLN A 50 -12.82 -3.14 8.42
N ARG A 51 -11.98 -3.16 7.38
CA ARG A 51 -11.52 -1.93 6.73
C ARG A 51 -12.66 -1.25 5.97
N ILE A 52 -13.04 -0.08 6.43
CA ILE A 52 -14.12 0.73 5.84
C ILE A 52 -13.59 1.87 4.97
N ILE A 53 -12.47 2.49 5.35
CA ILE A 53 -11.87 3.58 4.57
C ILE A 53 -10.95 3.00 3.49
N ARG A 54 -11.30 3.26 2.24
CA ARG A 54 -10.59 2.83 1.02
C ARG A 54 -10.92 3.79 -0.13
N PRO A 55 -10.08 3.87 -1.19
CA PRO A 55 -10.40 4.64 -2.38
C PRO A 55 -11.81 4.32 -2.91
N PHE A 56 -12.53 5.37 -3.31
CA PHE A 56 -13.91 5.36 -3.80
C PHE A 56 -14.98 4.86 -2.83
N ALA A 57 -14.65 4.74 -1.53
CA ALA A 57 -15.67 4.63 -0.49
C ALA A 57 -16.25 6.00 -0.15
N ILE A 58 -17.56 6.05 0.11
CA ILE A 58 -18.23 7.21 0.70
C ILE A 58 -18.21 7.04 2.21
N ILE A 59 -17.48 7.90 2.90
CA ILE A 59 -17.26 7.84 4.34
C ILE A 59 -17.80 9.10 5.01
N GLU A 60 -18.60 8.92 6.05
CA GLU A 60 -19.04 10.02 6.91
C GLU A 60 -18.03 10.23 8.05
N PHE A 61 -17.50 11.45 8.15
CA PHE A 61 -16.62 11.91 9.22
C PHE A 61 -17.32 12.98 10.05
N ASP A 62 -16.88 13.15 11.30
CA ASP A 62 -17.29 14.26 12.17
C ASP A 62 -16.15 15.29 12.27
N PHE A 63 -16.28 16.38 11.52
CA PHE A 63 -15.30 17.46 11.46
C PHE A 63 -15.52 18.51 12.55
N ILE A 64 -14.44 19.03 13.10
CA ILE A 64 -14.46 20.06 14.14
C ILE A 64 -14.20 21.43 13.51
N ARG A 65 -13.04 21.62 12.88
CA ARG A 65 -12.62 22.91 12.30
C ARG A 65 -11.56 22.73 11.19
N PRO A 66 -11.43 23.68 10.25
CA PRO A 66 -10.33 23.68 9.31
C PRO A 66 -8.99 23.96 10.01
N LEU A 67 -7.91 23.36 9.50
CA LEU A 67 -6.53 23.52 9.95
C LEU A 67 -5.62 23.87 8.76
N PRO A 68 -5.89 24.95 8.00
CA PRO A 68 -5.20 25.21 6.76
C PRO A 68 -3.71 25.47 7.03
N LYS A 69 -2.85 24.66 6.45
CA LYS A 69 -1.40 24.87 6.51
C LYS A 69 -0.77 24.57 5.16
N PRO A 70 -0.34 25.57 4.39
CA PRO A 70 0.30 25.33 3.10
C PRO A 70 1.43 24.27 3.18
N PRO A 71 1.51 23.35 2.21
CA PRO A 71 0.62 23.20 1.04
C PRO A 71 -0.69 22.43 1.36
N HIS A 72 -0.87 21.94 2.59
CA HIS A 72 -2.07 21.26 3.09
C HIS A 72 -3.15 22.25 3.56
N THR A 73 -3.60 23.13 2.67
CA THR A 73 -4.72 24.06 2.95
C THR A 73 -6.03 23.32 3.17
N GLU A 74 -6.11 22.07 2.71
CA GLU A 74 -7.25 21.16 2.84
C GLU A 74 -7.33 20.38 4.16
N ASP A 75 -6.41 20.59 5.11
CA ASP A 75 -6.42 19.87 6.40
C ASP A 75 -7.62 20.30 7.27
N TRP A 76 -8.28 19.32 7.87
CA TRP A 76 -9.41 19.52 8.78
C TRP A 76 -9.33 18.61 10.00
N GLU A 77 -9.50 19.21 11.18
CA GLU A 77 -9.58 18.46 12.43
C GLU A 77 -10.87 17.62 12.45
N ILE A 78 -10.74 16.34 12.78
CA ILE A 78 -11.88 15.45 13.04
C ILE A 78 -11.96 15.04 14.50
N ASN A 79 -13.17 14.75 14.97
CA ASN A 79 -13.39 14.23 16.31
C ASN A 79 -12.88 12.77 16.42
N ALA A 80 -11.73 12.60 17.07
CA ALA A 80 -11.10 11.29 17.24
C ALA A 80 -11.95 10.25 18.00
N HIS A 81 -12.94 10.71 18.78
CA HIS A 81 -13.86 9.84 19.52
C HIS A 81 -15.02 9.34 18.66
N CYS A 82 -15.28 9.99 17.52
CA CYS A 82 -16.31 9.60 16.56
C CYS A 82 -15.71 8.73 15.46
N ARG A 83 -16.01 7.43 15.45
CA ARG A 83 -15.55 6.55 14.37
C ARG A 83 -16.19 6.93 13.03
N PRO A 84 -15.42 6.88 11.93
CA PRO A 84 -15.96 7.11 10.59
C PRO A 84 -16.96 6.01 10.24
N ARG A 85 -17.95 6.35 9.41
CA ARG A 85 -19.01 5.41 8.99
C ARG A 85 -18.97 5.20 7.49
N LEU A 86 -18.88 3.95 7.05
CA LEU A 86 -19.08 3.58 5.66
C LEU A 86 -20.54 3.80 5.27
N ILE A 87 -20.77 4.60 4.24
CA ILE A 87 -22.10 4.78 3.65
C ILE A 87 -22.32 3.76 2.54
N ARG A 88 -21.38 3.68 1.59
CA ARG A 88 -21.33 2.71 0.49
C ARG A 88 -20.02 2.85 -0.28
N ASN A 89 -19.73 1.90 -1.15
CA ASN A 89 -18.68 2.04 -2.17
C ASN A 89 -19.27 2.58 -3.49
N LEU A 90 -18.47 3.31 -4.26
CA LEU A 90 -18.80 3.60 -5.65
C LEU A 90 -18.52 2.36 -6.52
N SER A 91 -19.37 2.11 -7.51
CA SER A 91 -19.02 1.18 -8.59
C SER A 91 -17.92 1.75 -9.48
N GLU A 92 -17.33 0.95 -10.37
CA GLU A 92 -16.32 1.40 -11.32
C GLU A 92 -16.82 2.57 -12.18
N ARG A 93 -18.00 2.43 -12.81
CA ARG A 93 -18.64 3.49 -13.58
C ARG A 93 -18.88 4.76 -12.76
N GLN A 94 -19.30 4.61 -11.49
CA GLN A 94 -19.48 5.75 -10.60
C GLN A 94 -18.15 6.41 -10.22
N SER A 95 -17.08 5.63 -10.07
CA SER A 95 -15.74 6.11 -9.75
C SER A 95 -15.16 6.91 -10.91
N GLY A 96 -15.26 6.43 -12.15
CA GLY A 96 -14.86 7.19 -13.34
C GLY A 96 -15.65 8.49 -13.49
N THR A 97 -16.98 8.43 -13.35
CA THR A 97 -17.84 9.63 -13.37
C THR A 97 -17.47 10.62 -12.26
N PHE A 98 -17.08 10.13 -11.10
CA PHE A 98 -16.67 10.98 -9.98
C PHE A 98 -15.33 11.66 -10.24
N LEU A 99 -14.35 10.93 -10.78
CA LEU A 99 -13.03 11.47 -11.12
C LEU A 99 -13.14 12.59 -12.17
N GLU A 100 -13.98 12.43 -13.19
CA GLU A 100 -14.28 13.48 -14.19
C GLU A 100 -14.78 14.77 -13.54
N LYS A 101 -15.59 14.67 -12.47
CA LYS A 101 -16.14 15.85 -11.77
C LYS A 101 -15.12 16.62 -10.94
N ILE A 102 -14.04 15.96 -10.51
CA ILE A 102 -13.03 16.55 -9.62
C ILE A 102 -11.72 16.86 -10.36
N LEU A 103 -11.74 16.87 -11.69
CA LEU A 103 -10.57 17.14 -12.50
C LEU A 103 -10.05 18.54 -12.28
N ASP A 104 -8.75 18.60 -12.04
CA ASP A 104 -7.96 19.81 -12.16
C ASP A 104 -7.56 20.04 -13.62
N ARG A 105 -7.49 21.31 -14.03
CA ARG A 105 -7.19 21.69 -15.42
C ARG A 105 -5.79 21.23 -15.86
N SER A 106 -4.83 21.28 -14.94
CA SER A 106 -3.44 20.87 -15.13
C SER A 106 -2.76 20.63 -13.79
N ILE A 107 -1.59 19.97 -13.80
CA ILE A 107 -0.80 19.80 -12.56
C ILE A 107 -0.41 21.14 -11.95
N ARG A 108 -0.06 22.12 -12.79
CA ARG A 108 0.24 23.48 -12.36
C ARG A 108 -0.94 24.15 -11.63
N SER A 109 -2.17 23.94 -12.11
CA SER A 109 -3.38 24.52 -11.49
C SER A 109 -3.70 23.93 -10.11
N ILE A 110 -3.30 22.68 -9.85
CA ILE A 110 -3.48 22.03 -8.55
C ILE A 110 -2.74 22.82 -7.49
N PHE A 111 -1.44 23.04 -7.70
CA PHE A 111 -0.60 23.60 -6.66
C PHE A 111 -0.60 25.13 -6.67
N GLY A 112 -0.94 25.78 -7.80
CA GLY A 112 -1.00 27.24 -7.88
C GLY A 112 0.36 27.94 -7.83
N ALA A 113 1.45 27.20 -8.12
CA ALA A 113 2.81 27.75 -8.21
C ALA A 113 3.56 27.18 -9.42
N ASP A 114 4.71 27.78 -9.74
CA ASP A 114 5.57 27.31 -10.82
C ASP A 114 6.12 25.91 -10.52
N ILE A 115 5.97 25.01 -11.51
CA ILE A 115 6.58 23.68 -11.50
C ILE A 115 7.74 23.71 -12.49
N CYS A 116 8.96 23.51 -11.99
CA CYS A 116 10.18 23.48 -12.80
C CYS A 116 10.86 22.11 -12.63
N ASN A 117 11.05 21.34 -13.70
CA ASN A 117 11.71 20.02 -13.65
C ASN A 117 11.07 19.04 -12.63
N ASN A 118 9.74 18.98 -12.56
CA ASN A 118 8.98 18.21 -11.56
C ASN A 118 9.21 18.64 -10.09
N GLN A 119 9.69 19.86 -9.86
CA GLN A 119 9.94 20.42 -8.53
C GLN A 119 8.94 21.52 -8.22
N TYR A 120 8.46 21.50 -6.99
CA TYR A 120 7.72 22.59 -6.37
C TYR A 120 8.73 23.47 -5.63
N THR A 121 8.85 24.73 -6.03
CA THR A 121 10.04 25.55 -5.73
C THR A 121 9.96 26.35 -4.42
N ASN A 122 8.77 26.59 -3.87
CA ASN A 122 8.59 27.47 -2.70
C ASN A 122 7.85 26.78 -1.55
N GLU A 123 8.47 26.67 -0.38
CA GLU A 123 7.85 26.13 0.84
C GLU A 123 6.82 27.12 1.40
N GLY A 124 5.63 26.63 1.79
CA GLY A 124 4.59 27.46 2.40
C GLY A 124 3.67 28.18 1.41
N GLU A 125 3.87 27.99 0.11
CA GLU A 125 2.98 28.48 -0.94
C GLU A 125 2.07 27.35 -1.45
N GLY A 126 0.96 27.71 -2.10
CA GLY A 126 0.15 26.81 -2.92
C GLY A 126 -1.27 26.56 -2.43
N ASN A 127 -2.12 26.14 -3.38
CA ASN A 127 -3.57 26.07 -3.18
C ASN A 127 -4.05 24.77 -2.52
N ARG A 128 -3.29 23.67 -2.66
CA ARG A 128 -3.62 22.31 -2.15
C ARG A 128 -2.41 21.40 -2.33
N SER A 129 -2.36 20.29 -1.57
CA SER A 129 -1.21 19.36 -1.60
C SER A 129 -1.40 18.14 -2.51
N LEU A 130 -2.60 17.96 -3.06
CA LEU A 130 -2.98 16.78 -3.81
C LEU A 130 -4.03 17.07 -4.88
N GLY A 131 -3.79 16.54 -6.08
CA GLY A 131 -4.47 16.82 -7.33
C GLY A 131 -5.11 15.59 -7.98
N THR A 132 -6.00 15.81 -8.95
CA THR A 132 -6.39 14.78 -9.92
C THR A 132 -6.41 15.39 -11.32
N VAL A 133 -5.67 14.80 -12.26
CA VAL A 133 -5.73 15.17 -13.68
C VAL A 133 -6.10 13.96 -14.52
N LYS A 134 -6.75 14.19 -15.66
CA LYS A 134 -6.89 13.17 -16.70
C LYS A 134 -5.63 13.19 -17.55
N ALA A 135 -4.97 12.05 -17.68
CA ALA A 135 -3.84 11.94 -18.60
C ALA A 135 -4.38 12.01 -20.03
N LYS A 136 -3.83 12.95 -20.81
CA LYS A 136 -4.10 13.04 -22.25
C LYS A 136 -3.46 11.88 -22.98
N GLU A 137 -2.25 11.51 -22.58
CA GLU A 137 -1.51 10.36 -23.13
C GLU A 137 -0.59 9.74 -22.07
N ILE A 138 -0.52 8.41 -22.04
CA ILE A 138 0.48 7.67 -21.26
C ILE A 138 1.67 7.32 -22.16
N LEU A 139 2.79 8.01 -21.95
CA LEU A 139 4.01 7.90 -22.76
C LEU A 139 4.91 6.73 -22.34
N SER A 140 4.99 6.43 -21.04
CA SER A 140 5.72 5.26 -20.54
C SER A 140 5.24 4.85 -19.14
N ALA A 141 5.04 3.56 -18.88
CA ALA A 141 4.91 2.99 -17.54
C ALA A 141 6.09 2.04 -17.29
N ARG A 142 6.96 2.41 -16.35
CA ARG A 142 8.25 1.73 -16.13
C ARG A 142 8.33 1.13 -14.73
N TYR A 143 8.75 -0.14 -14.71
CA TYR A 143 9.13 -0.88 -13.53
C TYR A 143 10.53 -1.44 -13.74
N SER A 144 11.51 -1.06 -12.91
CA SER A 144 12.90 -1.49 -13.08
C SER A 144 13.63 -1.67 -11.75
N LEU A 145 14.70 -2.45 -11.74
CA LEU A 145 15.61 -2.56 -10.59
C LEU A 145 16.66 -1.44 -10.68
N LYS A 146 16.87 -0.70 -9.58
CA LYS A 146 17.94 0.28 -9.44
C LYS A 146 19.24 -0.40 -9.01
N GLU A 147 20.36 0.31 -9.19
CA GLU A 147 21.69 -0.12 -8.73
C GLU A 147 21.74 -0.42 -7.23
N ASP A 148 20.92 0.26 -6.43
CA ASP A 148 20.82 0.08 -4.98
C ASP A 148 19.87 -1.06 -4.55
N GLU A 149 19.58 -1.99 -5.47
CA GLU A 149 18.65 -3.11 -5.31
C GLU A 149 17.18 -2.72 -5.01
N ARG A 150 16.82 -1.43 -5.06
CA ARG A 150 15.42 -1.01 -4.91
C ARG A 150 14.71 -0.99 -6.25
N TYR A 151 13.41 -1.27 -6.25
CA TYR A 151 12.60 -1.13 -7.46
C TYR A 151 12.16 0.32 -7.68
N ASN A 152 12.20 0.72 -8.95
CA ASN A 152 11.73 2.00 -9.46
C ASN A 152 10.36 1.83 -10.11
N TYR A 153 9.42 2.68 -9.76
CA TYR A 153 8.07 2.72 -10.33
C TYR A 153 7.87 4.11 -10.90
N ARG A 154 7.65 4.24 -12.20
CA ARG A 154 7.48 5.55 -12.84
C ARG A 154 6.39 5.51 -13.89
N ILE A 155 5.68 6.62 -14.02
CA ILE A 155 4.77 6.86 -15.13
C ILE A 155 5.15 8.20 -15.78
N LYS A 156 5.21 8.18 -17.11
CA LYS A 156 5.40 9.35 -17.95
C LYS A 156 4.12 9.59 -18.71
N PHE A 157 3.57 10.80 -18.62
CA PHE A 157 2.29 11.14 -19.22
C PHE A 157 2.23 12.63 -19.56
N SER A 158 1.30 13.00 -20.44
CA SER A 158 0.93 14.39 -20.68
C SER A 158 -0.40 14.72 -20.01
N ASP A 159 -0.54 15.92 -19.47
CA ASP A 159 -1.84 16.42 -19.00
C ASP A 159 -2.66 17.05 -20.14
N ALA A 160 -3.85 17.58 -19.82
CA ALA A 160 -4.75 18.17 -20.81
C ALA A 160 -4.14 19.36 -21.58
N THR A 161 -3.14 20.04 -21.01
CA THR A 161 -2.41 21.15 -21.67
C THR A 161 -1.30 20.66 -22.60
N GLY A 162 -0.92 19.39 -22.51
CA GLY A 162 0.18 18.80 -23.26
C GLY A 162 1.53 18.83 -22.54
N GLU A 163 1.59 19.42 -21.33
CA GLU A 163 2.80 19.40 -20.50
C GLU A 163 3.12 17.95 -20.09
N ILE A 164 4.40 17.56 -20.19
CA ILE A 164 4.85 16.19 -19.99
C ILE A 164 5.50 16.06 -18.62
N TYR A 165 5.07 15.06 -17.87
CA TYR A 165 5.61 14.71 -16.56
C TYR A 165 6.15 13.30 -16.58
N ASP A 166 7.25 13.07 -15.86
CA ASP A 166 7.83 11.76 -15.60
C ASP A 166 7.99 11.65 -14.09
N LEU A 167 7.07 10.96 -13.43
CA LEU A 167 6.92 11.02 -11.97
C LEU A 167 7.09 9.64 -11.33
N PRO A 168 7.67 9.57 -10.11
CA PRO A 168 7.68 8.35 -9.32
C PRO A 168 6.25 8.00 -8.87
N VAL A 169 5.92 6.71 -8.91
CA VAL A 169 4.63 6.19 -8.47
C VAL A 169 4.74 5.64 -7.04
N THR A 170 3.96 6.23 -6.15
CA THR A 170 3.82 5.82 -4.75
C THR A 170 2.49 5.13 -4.45
N ASP A 171 1.56 5.16 -5.40
CA ASP A 171 0.29 4.43 -5.35
C ASP A 171 0.50 2.97 -4.95
N LEU A 172 -0.18 2.56 -3.88
CA LEU A 172 0.02 1.23 -3.32
C LEU A 172 -0.48 0.14 -4.28
N ALA A 173 -1.62 0.37 -4.94
CA ALA A 173 -2.21 -0.60 -5.86
C ALA A 173 -1.30 -0.87 -7.06
N PHE A 174 -0.76 0.19 -7.66
CA PHE A 174 0.18 0.08 -8.77
C PHE A 174 1.45 -0.68 -8.38
N ARG A 175 1.99 -0.38 -7.20
CA ARG A 175 3.19 -1.04 -6.68
C ARG A 175 2.94 -2.51 -6.33
N GLU A 176 1.83 -2.81 -5.65
CA GLU A 176 1.43 -4.18 -5.31
C GLU A 176 1.20 -5.02 -6.59
N TYR A 177 0.60 -4.44 -7.64
CA TYR A 177 0.48 -5.10 -8.94
C TYR A 177 1.87 -5.47 -9.50
N CYS A 178 2.78 -4.50 -9.62
CA CYS A 178 4.14 -4.73 -10.15
C CYS A 178 4.89 -5.80 -9.33
N ASP A 179 4.87 -5.66 -8.01
CA ASP A 179 5.56 -6.58 -7.10
C ASP A 179 4.96 -7.99 -7.15
N SER A 180 3.64 -8.12 -7.27
CA SER A 180 2.98 -9.42 -7.39
C SER A 180 3.38 -10.15 -8.68
N GLN A 181 3.42 -9.46 -9.82
CA GLN A 181 3.84 -10.05 -11.09
C GLN A 181 5.29 -10.50 -11.03
N ARG A 182 6.16 -9.70 -10.42
CA ARG A 182 7.56 -10.05 -10.21
C ARG A 182 7.73 -11.28 -9.31
N VAL A 183 6.98 -11.36 -8.21
CA VAL A 183 7.02 -12.53 -7.31
C VAL A 183 6.56 -13.81 -8.02
N GLN A 184 5.68 -13.68 -9.01
CA GLN A 184 5.28 -14.77 -9.92
C GLN A 184 6.33 -15.08 -11.01
N GLY A 185 7.49 -14.43 -10.99
CA GLY A 185 8.59 -14.69 -11.92
C GLY A 185 8.56 -13.84 -13.20
N CYS A 186 7.67 -12.85 -13.32
CA CYS A 186 7.67 -11.97 -14.49
C CYS A 186 8.88 -11.02 -14.47
N ALA A 187 9.58 -10.91 -15.60
CA ALA A 187 10.66 -9.95 -15.78
C ALA A 187 10.14 -8.50 -15.75
N THR A 188 10.99 -7.56 -15.31
CA THR A 188 10.65 -6.13 -15.15
C THR A 188 10.19 -5.48 -16.46
N ASP A 189 10.83 -5.85 -17.57
CA ASP A 189 10.52 -5.29 -18.89
C ASP A 189 9.16 -5.80 -19.40
N THR A 190 8.83 -7.06 -19.10
CA THR A 190 7.52 -7.63 -19.40
C THR A 190 6.42 -6.95 -18.58
N ILE A 191 6.67 -6.68 -17.29
CA ILE A 191 5.72 -5.95 -16.42
C ILE A 191 5.49 -4.54 -16.98
N SER A 192 6.57 -3.84 -17.35
CA SER A 192 6.52 -2.50 -17.94
C SER A 192 5.73 -2.50 -19.26
N ALA A 193 6.00 -3.44 -20.16
CA ALA A 193 5.29 -3.55 -21.43
C ALA A 193 3.79 -3.82 -21.27
N LYS A 194 3.42 -4.69 -20.30
CA LYS A 194 2.00 -4.95 -19.97
C LYS A 194 1.31 -3.71 -19.44
N LEU A 195 1.94 -3.00 -18.48
CA LEU A 195 1.40 -1.75 -17.94
C LEU A 195 1.24 -0.69 -19.02
N GLN A 196 2.27 -0.49 -19.85
CA GLN A 196 2.24 0.47 -20.94
C GLN A 196 1.07 0.18 -21.87
N ARG A 197 0.94 -1.06 -22.35
CA ARG A 197 -0.14 -1.46 -23.26
C ARG A 197 -1.52 -1.16 -22.66
N ARG A 198 -1.76 -1.56 -21.40
CA ARG A 198 -3.07 -1.36 -20.76
C ARG A 198 -3.40 0.10 -20.53
N LEU A 199 -2.48 0.83 -19.92
CA LEU A 199 -2.70 2.23 -19.59
C LEU A 199 -2.87 3.10 -20.85
N SER A 200 -2.21 2.76 -21.96
CA SER A 200 -2.45 3.42 -23.25
C SER A 200 -3.80 3.08 -23.89
N GLN A 201 -4.49 2.04 -23.42
CA GLN A 201 -5.81 1.61 -23.90
C GLN A 201 -6.96 1.98 -22.95
N SER A 202 -6.64 2.59 -21.80
CA SER A 202 -7.60 2.98 -20.78
C SER A 202 -7.75 4.50 -20.70
N GLU A 203 -8.88 4.94 -20.18
CA GLU A 203 -9.00 6.29 -19.64
C GLU A 203 -8.26 6.35 -18.31
N VAL A 204 -7.20 7.16 -18.21
CA VAL A 204 -6.33 7.20 -17.04
C VAL A 204 -6.44 8.53 -16.31
N PHE A 205 -6.80 8.45 -15.03
CA PHE A 205 -6.80 9.55 -14.09
C PHE A 205 -5.61 9.40 -13.14
N ILE A 206 -4.78 10.43 -13.09
CA ILE A 206 -3.56 10.47 -12.30
C ILE A 206 -3.75 11.41 -11.12
N ARG A 207 -3.56 10.87 -9.92
CA ARG A 207 -3.45 11.67 -8.71
C ARG A 207 -2.02 12.08 -8.47
N VAL A 208 -1.81 13.38 -8.32
CA VAL A 208 -0.47 13.97 -8.17
C VAL A 208 -0.40 14.72 -6.86
N GLY A 209 0.60 14.42 -6.05
CA GLY A 209 0.82 15.07 -4.76
C GLY A 209 2.25 15.49 -4.55
N LEU A 210 2.49 16.19 -3.45
CA LEU A 210 3.81 16.64 -3.03
C LEU A 210 4.46 15.65 -2.04
N THR A 211 5.76 15.41 -2.19
CA THR A 211 6.57 14.81 -1.13
C THR A 211 6.73 15.78 0.04
N ARG A 212 7.05 15.26 1.23
CA ARG A 212 7.58 16.12 2.29
C ARG A 212 8.98 16.64 1.92
N PRO A 213 9.40 17.80 2.44
CA PRO A 213 10.77 18.28 2.30
C PRO A 213 11.75 17.23 2.84
N PHE A 214 12.82 16.96 2.11
CA PHE A 214 13.88 16.06 2.57
C PHE A 214 14.88 16.85 3.42
N ALA A 215 15.27 16.33 4.58
CA ALA A 215 16.15 17.03 5.55
C ALA A 215 17.53 17.45 5.00
N LYS A 216 17.98 16.88 3.86
CA LYS A 216 19.23 17.26 3.18
C LYS A 216 19.03 18.25 2.03
N MET A 217 17.78 18.56 1.68
CA MET A 217 17.39 19.48 0.60
C MET A 217 16.29 20.41 1.15
N TYR A 218 16.72 21.35 2.01
CA TYR A 218 15.85 22.38 2.55
C TYR A 218 15.11 23.08 1.39
N ASN A 219 13.80 23.29 1.57
CA ASN A 219 12.89 24.02 0.69
C ASN A 219 12.48 23.35 -0.63
N ARG A 220 12.55 22.02 -0.78
CA ARG A 220 12.09 21.34 -2.02
C ARG A 220 11.09 20.22 -1.76
N CYS A 221 9.90 20.37 -2.34
CA CYS A 221 8.90 19.31 -2.47
C CYS A 221 8.92 18.76 -3.91
N TYR A 222 8.84 17.44 -4.07
CA TYR A 222 8.82 16.80 -5.37
C TYR A 222 7.41 16.33 -5.71
N LEU A 223 7.07 16.35 -7.00
CA LEU A 223 5.84 15.71 -7.47
C LEU A 223 5.97 14.19 -7.43
N GLN A 224 4.90 13.53 -7.00
CA GLN A 224 4.76 12.09 -7.04
C GLN A 224 3.33 11.71 -7.43
N VAL A 225 3.20 10.55 -8.06
CA VAL A 225 1.89 9.96 -8.36
C VAL A 225 1.45 9.11 -7.17
N SER A 226 0.38 9.52 -6.48
CA SER A 226 -0.19 8.79 -5.35
C SER A 226 -1.36 7.88 -5.73
N GLY A 227 -1.91 8.04 -6.93
CA GLY A 227 -3.00 7.22 -7.44
C GLY A 227 -2.97 7.12 -8.96
N VAL A 228 -3.13 5.89 -9.46
CA VAL A 228 -3.31 5.60 -10.89
C VAL A 228 -4.65 4.88 -11.04
N HIS A 229 -5.65 5.58 -11.60
CA HIS A 229 -6.98 5.03 -11.82
C HIS A 229 -7.21 4.89 -13.31
N ALA A 230 -7.35 3.66 -13.79
CA ALA A 230 -7.57 3.36 -15.20
C ALA A 230 -8.94 2.71 -15.37
N PHE A 231 -9.60 3.04 -16.47
CA PHE A 231 -10.89 2.47 -16.86
C PHE A 231 -10.80 2.09 -18.35
N PRO A 232 -10.75 0.79 -18.72
CA PRO A 232 -10.74 -0.39 -17.85
C PRO A 232 -9.50 -0.47 -16.95
N ASP A 233 -9.58 -1.22 -15.84
CA ASP A 233 -8.51 -1.28 -14.85
C ASP A 233 -7.27 -2.02 -15.39
N TYR A 234 -6.08 -1.44 -15.24
CA TYR A 234 -4.83 -2.06 -15.68
C TYR A 234 -4.51 -3.37 -14.93
N ARG A 235 -5.24 -3.65 -13.85
CA ARG A 235 -5.15 -4.86 -13.04
C ARG A 235 -6.14 -5.95 -13.47
N GLU A 236 -6.88 -5.83 -14.56
CA GLU A 236 -7.91 -6.82 -14.93
C GLU A 236 -7.41 -8.29 -14.96
N ASP A 237 -6.26 -8.65 -15.57
CA ASP A 237 -5.74 -10.03 -15.42
C ASP A 237 -5.35 -10.42 -13.99
N TYR A 238 -4.99 -9.42 -13.17
CA TYR A 238 -4.74 -9.62 -11.76
C TYR A 238 -6.05 -9.95 -11.06
N TYR A 239 -7.16 -9.32 -11.43
CA TYR A 239 -8.50 -9.66 -10.97
C TYR A 239 -9.12 -10.85 -11.70
N GLU A 240 -8.69 -11.31 -12.88
CA GLU A 240 -9.19 -12.57 -13.47
C GLU A 240 -8.49 -13.80 -12.88
N ARG A 241 -7.18 -13.71 -12.63
CA ARG A 241 -6.44 -14.69 -11.82
C ARG A 241 -6.76 -14.59 -10.34
N ALA A 242 -7.19 -13.41 -9.90
CA ALA A 242 -7.77 -13.17 -8.60
C ALA A 242 -9.30 -13.04 -8.64
N SER A 243 -10.03 -13.57 -9.63
CA SER A 243 -11.50 -13.74 -9.62
C SER A 243 -11.85 -15.21 -9.57
N THR A 244 -10.85 -16.07 -9.71
CA THR A 244 -10.75 -17.25 -8.85
C THR A 244 -10.52 -16.90 -7.37
N PHE A 245 -10.25 -15.62 -7.02
CA PHE A 245 -10.00 -15.13 -5.66
C PHE A 245 -10.57 -13.73 -5.40
N GLU A 246 -11.71 -13.39 -6.01
CA GLU A 246 -12.29 -12.06 -5.79
C GLU A 246 -12.84 -12.07 -4.38
N LEU A 247 -12.50 -11.03 -3.62
CA LEU A 247 -13.10 -10.70 -2.34
C LEU A 247 -14.57 -10.32 -2.58
N SER A 248 -15.40 -11.33 -2.87
CA SER A 248 -16.84 -11.24 -2.68
C SER A 248 -17.11 -11.07 -1.19
N GLU A 249 -18.27 -10.50 -0.83
CA GLU A 249 -18.76 -10.49 0.55
C GLU A 249 -19.03 -11.92 1.10
N ASP A 250 -18.74 -12.96 0.30
CA ASP A 250 -18.85 -14.39 0.58
C ASP A 250 -17.49 -15.14 0.49
N VAL A 251 -16.36 -14.52 0.86
CA VAL A 251 -15.12 -15.31 1.02
C VAL A 251 -15.33 -16.31 2.14
N ASP A 252 -15.52 -17.57 1.77
CA ASP A 252 -15.59 -18.68 2.72
C ASP A 252 -14.20 -18.95 3.29
N TYR A 253 -13.81 -18.14 4.27
CA TYR A 253 -12.60 -18.35 5.04
C TYR A 253 -12.59 -19.72 5.72
N ARG A 254 -13.75 -20.35 5.97
CA ARG A 254 -13.77 -21.73 6.48
C ARG A 254 -13.22 -22.69 5.44
N ASN A 255 -13.55 -22.53 4.17
CA ASN A 255 -12.98 -23.34 3.10
C ASN A 255 -11.47 -23.10 2.96
N ILE A 256 -11.00 -21.84 2.95
CA ILE A 256 -9.55 -21.55 2.85
C ILE A 256 -8.78 -22.10 4.07
N ILE A 257 -9.34 -21.95 5.27
CA ILE A 257 -8.78 -22.55 6.49
C ILE A 257 -8.79 -24.07 6.40
N SER A 258 -9.88 -24.67 5.91
CA SER A 258 -9.98 -26.12 5.70
C SER A 258 -8.94 -26.61 4.70
N THR A 259 -8.77 -25.92 3.57
CA THR A 259 -7.71 -26.22 2.59
C THR A 259 -6.34 -26.15 3.26
N LEU A 260 -6.03 -25.08 3.99
CA LEU A 260 -4.75 -24.94 4.70
C LEU A 260 -4.47 -26.09 5.66
N LEU A 261 -5.50 -26.61 6.33
CA LEU A 261 -5.35 -27.62 7.38
C LEU A 261 -5.41 -29.06 6.86
N ASN A 262 -6.20 -29.31 5.82
CA ASN A 262 -6.67 -30.66 5.48
C ASN A 262 -6.40 -31.09 4.04
N ASP A 263 -6.06 -30.18 3.13
CA ASP A 263 -5.82 -30.55 1.72
C ASP A 263 -4.61 -31.48 1.62
N SER A 264 -4.72 -32.57 0.85
CA SER A 264 -3.61 -33.53 0.67
C SER A 264 -2.43 -32.92 -0.09
N ASP A 265 -2.66 -31.96 -0.99
CA ASP A 265 -1.62 -31.32 -1.79
C ASP A 265 -1.00 -30.13 -1.04
N GLY A 266 0.32 -30.22 -0.80
CA GLY A 266 1.10 -29.15 -0.18
C GLY A 266 1.04 -27.83 -0.93
N ASN A 267 0.87 -27.84 -2.26
CA ASN A 267 0.73 -26.61 -3.05
C ASN A 267 -0.58 -25.88 -2.75
N ASN A 268 -1.69 -26.61 -2.58
CA ASN A 268 -2.98 -26.04 -2.21
C ASN A 268 -2.93 -25.44 -0.80
N ARG A 269 -2.34 -26.16 0.15
CA ARG A 269 -2.10 -25.64 1.50
C ARG A 269 -1.24 -24.39 1.50
N ALA A 270 -0.16 -24.39 0.70
CA ALA A 270 0.76 -23.27 0.60
C ALA A 270 0.05 -22.03 0.00
N LYS A 271 -0.78 -22.24 -1.03
CA LYS A 271 -1.63 -21.21 -1.61
C LYS A 271 -2.62 -20.66 -0.59
N ALA A 272 -3.27 -21.51 0.21
CA ALA A 272 -4.15 -21.09 1.29
C ALA A 272 -3.43 -20.23 2.34
N ALA A 273 -2.22 -20.62 2.77
CA ALA A 273 -1.41 -19.82 3.68
C ALA A 273 -1.09 -18.42 3.11
N TYR A 274 -0.75 -18.35 1.82
CA TYR A 274 -0.53 -17.09 1.12
C TYR A 274 -1.77 -16.20 1.12
N LEU A 275 -2.93 -16.76 0.77
CA LEU A 275 -4.20 -16.03 0.69
C LEU A 275 -4.61 -15.43 2.03
N LEU A 276 -4.52 -16.22 3.10
CA LEU A 276 -4.76 -15.71 4.46
C LEU A 276 -3.78 -14.60 4.84
N GLY A 277 -2.52 -14.69 4.38
CA GLY A 277 -1.53 -13.63 4.57
C GLY A 277 -1.85 -12.32 3.86
N GLU A 278 -2.40 -12.35 2.65
CA GLU A 278 -2.77 -11.14 1.90
C GLU A 278 -3.86 -10.33 2.59
N THR A 279 -4.72 -10.99 3.37
CA THR A 279 -5.75 -10.30 4.15
C THR A 279 -5.16 -9.38 5.22
N ARG A 280 -3.92 -9.66 5.67
CA ARG A 280 -3.27 -9.02 6.82
C ARG A 280 -4.16 -9.03 8.08
N ASN A 281 -5.09 -9.99 8.20
CA ASN A 281 -6.06 -10.08 9.29
C ASN A 281 -5.49 -10.88 10.48
N PRO A 282 -5.41 -10.29 11.69
CA PRO A 282 -4.95 -10.97 12.89
C PRO A 282 -5.74 -12.23 13.30
N LEU A 283 -6.97 -12.42 12.82
CA LEU A 283 -7.78 -13.62 13.11
C LEU A 283 -7.13 -14.91 12.59
N PHE A 284 -6.28 -14.83 11.55
CA PHE A 284 -5.64 -16.00 10.96
C PHE A 284 -4.29 -16.37 11.58
N VAL A 285 -3.83 -15.62 12.59
CA VAL A 285 -2.51 -15.84 13.19
C VAL A 285 -2.38 -17.25 13.77
N GLU A 286 -3.41 -17.74 14.46
CA GLU A 286 -3.37 -19.07 15.10
C GLU A 286 -3.31 -20.20 14.08
N VAL A 287 -4.12 -20.14 13.02
CA VAL A 287 -4.12 -21.16 11.97
C VAL A 287 -2.80 -21.13 11.18
N LEU A 288 -2.26 -19.94 10.91
CA LEU A 288 -0.97 -19.80 10.25
C LEU A 288 0.19 -20.26 11.13
N CYS A 289 0.10 -20.09 12.46
CA CYS A 289 1.05 -20.67 13.42
C CYS A 289 0.99 -22.20 13.45
N LYS A 290 -0.17 -22.83 13.17
CA LYS A 290 -0.23 -24.28 12.96
C LYS A 290 0.48 -24.66 11.66
N ALA A 291 0.27 -23.89 10.59
CA ALA A 291 0.89 -24.13 9.29
C ALA A 291 2.42 -23.96 9.27
N THR A 292 3.03 -23.28 10.26
CA THR A 292 4.50 -23.29 10.42
C THR A 292 5.05 -24.66 10.82
N LYS A 293 4.20 -25.64 11.15
CA LYS A 293 4.59 -27.02 11.48
C LYS A 293 4.25 -28.02 10.38
N ASP A 294 3.78 -27.55 9.21
CA ASP A 294 3.39 -28.41 8.09
C ASP A 294 4.55 -29.30 7.61
N PRO A 295 4.31 -30.55 7.20
CA PRO A 295 5.36 -31.41 6.65
C PRO A 295 6.03 -30.82 5.40
N ASP A 296 5.29 -30.05 4.58
CA ASP A 296 5.81 -29.39 3.40
C ASP A 296 6.49 -28.04 3.74
N GLY A 297 7.77 -27.94 3.40
CA GLY A 297 8.54 -26.71 3.61
C GLY A 297 8.06 -25.49 2.80
N ASN A 298 7.34 -25.66 1.69
CA ASN A 298 6.72 -24.55 0.97
C ASN A 298 5.56 -23.95 1.77
N VAL A 299 4.75 -24.80 2.42
CA VAL A 299 3.67 -24.35 3.30
C VAL A 299 4.27 -23.59 4.48
N ARG A 300 5.29 -24.15 5.16
CA ARG A 300 5.97 -23.47 6.27
C ARG A 300 6.56 -22.12 5.86
N ARG A 301 7.17 -22.05 4.68
CA ARG A 301 7.73 -20.81 4.11
C ARG A 301 6.64 -19.74 3.90
N LEU A 302 5.50 -20.12 3.30
CA LEU A 302 4.40 -19.19 3.05
C LEU A 302 3.66 -18.81 4.32
N ALA A 303 3.52 -19.72 5.29
CA ALA A 303 3.01 -19.40 6.61
C ALA A 303 3.90 -18.35 7.32
N ALA A 304 5.22 -18.50 7.27
CA ALA A 304 6.14 -17.50 7.80
C ALA A 304 5.98 -16.15 7.10
N SER A 305 5.86 -16.15 5.76
CA SER A 305 5.60 -14.93 4.99
C SER A 305 4.28 -14.26 5.37
N ALA A 306 3.22 -15.04 5.54
CA ALA A 306 1.89 -14.56 5.90
C ALA A 306 1.89 -13.91 7.29
N LEU A 307 2.50 -14.58 8.28
CA LEU A 307 2.66 -14.04 9.64
C LEU A 307 3.46 -12.73 9.65
N GLY A 308 4.51 -12.62 8.81
CA GLY A 308 5.26 -11.38 8.63
C GLY A 308 4.46 -10.25 7.98
N LYS A 309 3.48 -10.57 7.11
CA LYS A 309 2.55 -9.58 6.53
C LYS A 309 1.51 -9.10 7.54
N ILE A 310 1.02 -9.99 8.39
CA ILE A 310 0.04 -9.68 9.45
C ILE A 310 0.68 -8.88 10.59
N LYS A 311 1.97 -9.13 10.88
CA LYS A 311 2.78 -8.41 11.89
C LYS A 311 2.26 -8.54 13.33
N ASP A 312 1.59 -9.64 13.65
CA ASP A 312 1.06 -9.87 15.00
C ASP A 312 2.11 -10.51 15.92
N PRO A 313 2.40 -9.92 17.10
CA PRO A 313 3.36 -10.46 18.07
C PRO A 313 3.05 -11.87 18.61
N ARG A 314 1.83 -12.38 18.47
CA ARG A 314 1.47 -13.77 18.83
C ARG A 314 2.24 -14.79 17.99
N ALA A 315 2.74 -14.41 16.81
CA ALA A 315 3.48 -15.28 15.90
C ALA A 315 4.96 -15.50 16.29
N ILE A 316 5.49 -14.74 17.25
CA ILE A 316 6.93 -14.69 17.54
C ILE A 316 7.50 -16.06 17.90
N GLU A 317 6.81 -16.85 18.73
CA GLU A 317 7.30 -18.17 19.14
C GLU A 317 7.34 -19.14 17.94
N SER A 318 6.25 -19.23 17.18
CA SER A 318 6.15 -20.07 15.98
C SER A 318 7.22 -19.73 14.94
N LEU A 319 7.45 -18.44 14.69
CA LEU A 319 8.49 -17.97 13.77
C LEU A 319 9.90 -18.21 14.30
N THR A 320 10.10 -18.10 15.61
CA THR A 320 11.39 -18.42 16.24
C THR A 320 11.75 -19.90 16.07
N ASN A 321 10.76 -20.80 16.15
CA ASN A 321 10.99 -22.23 15.94
C ASN A 321 11.44 -22.54 14.51
N LEU A 322 10.92 -21.80 13.51
CA LEU A 322 11.33 -21.93 12.11
C LEU A 322 12.78 -21.49 11.84
N LEU A 323 13.45 -20.83 12.78
CA LEU A 323 14.88 -20.54 12.63
C LEU A 323 15.74 -21.81 12.63
N ALA A 324 15.24 -22.92 13.17
CA ALA A 324 15.88 -24.22 13.15
C ALA A 324 15.42 -25.12 11.99
N ASP A 325 14.62 -24.61 11.06
CA ASP A 325 14.08 -25.41 9.95
C ASP A 325 15.19 -26.00 9.07
N ALA A 326 15.01 -27.24 8.62
CA ALA A 326 15.94 -27.91 7.73
C ALA A 326 16.16 -27.13 6.41
N LYS A 327 15.10 -26.53 5.86
CA LYS A 327 15.16 -25.77 4.60
C LYS A 327 15.66 -24.35 4.85
N PRO A 328 16.80 -23.94 4.24
CA PRO A 328 17.32 -22.58 4.40
C PRO A 328 16.37 -21.45 3.99
N GLN A 329 15.52 -21.69 2.98
CA GLN A 329 14.52 -20.71 2.56
C GLN A 329 13.46 -20.45 3.64
N VAL A 330 13.04 -21.48 4.38
CA VAL A 330 12.08 -21.33 5.48
C VAL A 330 12.70 -20.47 6.58
N ARG A 331 13.96 -20.76 6.96
CA ARG A 331 14.72 -19.95 7.93
C ARG A 331 14.79 -18.49 7.50
N GLN A 332 15.08 -18.22 6.22
CA GLN A 332 15.16 -16.86 5.69
C GLN A 332 13.83 -16.10 5.83
N TYR A 333 12.71 -16.74 5.51
CA TYR A 333 11.39 -16.12 5.61
C TYR A 333 10.98 -15.89 7.07
N ALA A 334 11.31 -16.82 7.98
CA ALA A 334 11.11 -16.64 9.40
C ALA A 334 11.89 -15.44 9.94
N ILE A 335 13.17 -15.29 9.57
CA ILE A 335 14.00 -14.13 9.95
C ILE A 335 13.39 -12.82 9.45
N LYS A 336 12.97 -12.77 8.18
CA LYS A 336 12.32 -11.60 7.60
C LYS A 336 11.03 -11.25 8.36
N ALA A 337 10.18 -12.24 8.62
CA ALA A 337 8.92 -12.07 9.34
C ALA A 337 9.13 -11.56 10.77
N LEU A 338 10.11 -12.09 11.51
CA LEU A 338 10.48 -11.59 12.84
C LEU A 338 10.92 -10.12 12.79
N GLY A 339 11.70 -9.74 11.77
CA GLY A 339 12.08 -8.36 11.52
C GLY A 339 10.90 -7.45 11.14
N ASP A 340 9.93 -7.97 10.38
CA ASP A 340 8.73 -7.25 9.96
C ASP A 340 7.73 -7.03 11.10
N ILE A 341 7.65 -7.96 12.05
CA ILE A 341 6.89 -7.81 13.30
C ILE A 341 7.58 -6.80 14.23
N GLY A 342 8.92 -6.80 14.29
CA GLY A 342 9.67 -5.80 15.05
C GLY A 342 9.68 -6.01 16.57
N ASP A 343 9.28 -7.19 17.05
CA ASP A 343 9.21 -7.48 18.50
C ASP A 343 10.60 -7.79 19.08
N GLN A 344 10.94 -7.12 20.19
CA GLN A 344 12.23 -7.28 20.87
C GLN A 344 12.50 -8.71 21.36
N ARG A 345 11.47 -9.51 21.62
CA ARG A 345 11.62 -10.91 22.05
C ARG A 345 12.36 -11.77 21.01
N ALA A 346 12.34 -11.38 19.73
CA ALA A 346 13.05 -12.07 18.66
C ALA A 346 14.58 -11.84 18.68
N MET A 347 15.05 -10.77 19.33
CA MET A 347 16.45 -10.31 19.23
C MET A 347 17.47 -11.35 19.65
N THR A 348 17.28 -11.94 20.83
CA THR A 348 18.22 -12.94 21.39
C THR A 348 18.36 -14.15 20.47
N LYS A 349 17.27 -14.53 19.79
CA LYS A 349 17.26 -15.68 18.88
C LYS A 349 17.89 -15.35 17.53
N LEU A 350 17.63 -14.15 16.99
CA LEU A 350 18.22 -13.69 15.73
C LEU A 350 19.75 -13.53 15.80
N ARG A 351 20.28 -13.01 16.92
CA ARG A 351 21.74 -12.82 17.08
C ARG A 351 22.55 -14.11 16.92
N LYS A 352 21.97 -15.27 17.27
CA LYS A 352 22.63 -16.58 17.06
C LYS A 352 22.93 -16.91 15.60
N PHE A 353 22.33 -16.18 14.65
CA PHE A 353 22.50 -16.40 13.22
C PHE A 353 23.30 -15.28 12.51
N GLU A 354 23.90 -14.34 13.25
CA GLU A 354 24.73 -13.27 12.67
C GLU A 354 25.95 -13.82 11.92
N GLU A 355 26.48 -14.96 12.37
CA GLU A 355 27.62 -15.68 11.79
C GLU A 355 27.20 -16.92 10.99
N ALA A 356 25.91 -17.03 10.60
CA ALA A 356 25.44 -18.19 9.86
C ALA A 356 26.27 -18.43 8.58
N PRO A 357 26.63 -19.70 8.25
CA PRO A 357 27.50 -19.99 7.11
C PRO A 357 26.90 -19.52 5.77
N ILE A 358 25.56 -19.49 5.68
CA ILE A 358 24.84 -19.08 4.48
C ILE A 358 24.73 -17.55 4.41
N SER A 359 25.31 -16.94 3.37
CA SER A 359 25.41 -15.48 3.20
C SER A 359 24.07 -14.74 3.20
N TYR A 360 23.04 -15.26 2.51
CA TYR A 360 21.73 -14.60 2.47
C TYR A 360 20.96 -14.71 3.80
N ILE A 361 21.29 -15.68 4.66
CA ILE A 361 20.76 -15.76 6.02
C ILE A 361 21.38 -14.66 6.86
N ARG A 362 22.72 -14.48 6.83
CA ARG A 362 23.39 -13.36 7.53
C ARG A 362 22.83 -12.01 7.12
N ARG A 363 22.61 -11.80 5.82
CA ARG A 363 21.99 -10.56 5.31
C ARG A 363 20.56 -10.36 5.84
N ALA A 364 19.75 -11.42 5.85
CA ALA A 364 18.41 -11.37 6.41
C ALA A 364 18.43 -11.04 7.91
N VAL A 365 19.35 -11.62 8.68
CA VAL A 365 19.50 -11.36 10.13
C VAL A 365 19.87 -9.90 10.38
N LYS A 366 20.89 -9.38 9.68
CA LYS A 366 21.28 -7.97 9.78
C LYS A 366 20.11 -7.03 9.48
N SER A 367 19.35 -7.33 8.42
CA SER A 367 18.16 -6.55 8.06
C SER A 367 17.07 -6.62 9.13
N ALA A 368 16.78 -7.82 9.65
CA ALA A 368 15.76 -8.03 10.67
C ALA A 368 16.13 -7.33 11.99
N ILE A 369 17.38 -7.46 12.45
CA ILE A 369 17.89 -6.78 13.64
C ILE A 369 17.83 -5.26 13.47
N ALA A 370 18.20 -4.74 12.29
CA ALA A 370 18.08 -3.31 11.99
C ALA A 370 16.62 -2.83 12.06
N LYS A 371 15.67 -3.62 11.53
CA LYS A 371 14.23 -3.32 11.63
C LYS A 371 13.73 -3.34 13.08
N ILE A 372 14.23 -4.24 13.92
CA ILE A 372 13.81 -4.31 15.34
C ILE A 372 14.40 -3.16 16.17
N HIS A 373 15.66 -2.78 15.96
CA HIS A 373 16.26 -1.60 16.62
C HIS A 373 15.69 -0.27 16.10
N HIS A 374 15.30 -0.25 14.83
CA HIS A 374 14.76 0.91 14.15
C HIS A 374 13.44 0.54 13.45
N PRO A 375 12.35 0.33 14.20
CA PRO A 375 11.03 -0.01 13.63
C PRO A 375 10.46 1.11 12.74
N ASN A 376 11.22 2.19 12.55
CA ASN A 376 10.87 3.48 12.00
C ASN A 376 11.90 3.98 10.95
N LYS A 377 12.73 3.12 10.34
CA LYS A 377 13.61 3.52 9.22
C LYS A 377 13.13 2.96 7.88
#